data_AF-A0A8J8BBB5-F1
#
_entry.id   AF-A0A8J8BBB5-F1
#
_cell.length_a   1.000
_cell.length_b   1.000
_cell.length_c   1.000
_cell.angle_alpha   90.00
_cell.angle_beta   90.00
_cell.angle_gamma   90.00
#
_symmetry.space_group_name_H-M   'P 1'
#
loop_
_entity.id
_entity.type
_entity.pdbx_description
1 polymer ?
#
loop_
_entity_poly.entity_id
_entity_poly.type
_entity_poly.pdbx_seq_one_letter_code
_entity_poly.pdbx_strand_id
1 'polypeptide(L)'
;MRITSIGHAGLLLETAAGRIVCDPWFTPAYFGSWVPFPDNTGIDPQLLGSADYLYVSHLHRDHFDPDWLRRHMSKDTTVLLPDFPVPDLRDALEDLGFKHFVQTRNNQVTELDGLRILINALVSPTDGPLGDSGLAVDDGSVRIYNQNDSRPVEAGPIEQFGPLHGHFLQYSGAIWYPMVYDFPDRMRETVGRRKRRNGMARALKYMEQYRAAHAFPFAGPPCFLDDDLFHLNDLDRDETNVFPDQFVFLEYLAEQGRDNAHLFLTGTTVELTEDGGCAVEQIPDSEIARIRDDRQAYLLSYKAEVQPVIDEIKAALPTDRSDLVGQLKAWVQPLIETAEHTCAGLNGRILLEVAAVDGAADELIVFDFLDRRIDPYAGEECRYRFRVARPLIEHLVRRREQDWVNELFLSCRFEASRKGPYNEYVYTFFKCLSVERMTYVEGYYAETSGVEDYARVDGYVVQRHCPHLKADLVRFGTVRDGVLTCHLHGWEFDLATGRCLNSDDRKLLSRPCRQGEDADAAQDAGYPQITAPTLD
;
A
#
# COMPACT_ATOMS: atom_id res chain seq x y z
N MET A 1 -25.45 9.69 10.97
CA MET A 1 -24.48 9.64 9.84
C MET A 1 -25.03 8.76 8.72
N ARG A 2 -24.98 9.21 7.46
CA ARG A 2 -25.35 8.40 6.28
C ARG A 2 -24.09 7.98 5.54
N ILE A 3 -23.97 6.70 5.19
CA ILE A 3 -22.82 6.11 4.51
C ILE A 3 -23.30 5.43 3.23
N THR A 4 -22.73 5.78 2.08
CA THR A 4 -23.03 5.13 0.80
C THR A 4 -21.80 4.39 0.29
N SER A 5 -21.97 3.12 -0.11
CA SER A 5 -20.95 2.37 -0.83
C SER A 5 -20.86 2.87 -2.27
N ILE A 6 -19.67 3.28 -2.72
CA ILE A 6 -19.44 3.71 -4.11
C ILE A 6 -18.61 2.68 -4.91
N GLY A 7 -18.44 1.49 -4.35
CA GLY A 7 -17.79 0.34 -4.99
C GLY A 7 -16.41 0.01 -4.41
N HIS A 8 -16.08 -1.28 -4.34
CA HIS A 8 -14.85 -1.80 -3.75
C HIS A 8 -14.56 -1.26 -2.34
N ALA A 9 -13.57 -0.38 -2.17
CA ALA A 9 -13.19 0.29 -0.92
C ALA A 9 -13.76 1.72 -0.79
N GLY A 10 -14.48 2.19 -1.81
CA GLY A 10 -14.95 3.56 -1.87
C GLY A 10 -16.17 3.80 -0.99
N LEU A 11 -16.15 4.90 -0.23
CA LEU A 11 -17.27 5.35 0.61
C LEU A 11 -17.59 6.83 0.37
N LEU A 12 -18.87 7.19 0.45
CA LEU A 12 -19.31 8.55 0.71
C LEU A 12 -19.89 8.62 2.13
N LEU A 13 -19.25 9.40 3.00
CA LEU A 13 -19.72 9.68 4.35
C LEU A 13 -20.42 11.05 4.34
N GLU A 14 -21.68 11.07 4.76
CA GLU A 14 -22.45 12.29 4.92
C GLU A 14 -22.76 12.50 6.41
N THR A 15 -22.19 13.59 6.94
CA THR A 15 -22.30 13.99 8.35
C THR A 15 -22.97 15.36 8.46
N ALA A 16 -23.32 15.79 9.67
CA ALA A 16 -23.80 17.16 9.90
C ALA A 16 -22.72 18.23 9.63
N ALA A 17 -21.45 17.84 9.64
CA ALA A 17 -20.29 18.72 9.54
C ALA A 17 -19.61 18.71 8.16
N GLY A 18 -20.15 17.94 7.21
CA GLY A 18 -19.64 17.86 5.84
C GLY A 18 -19.60 16.45 5.28
N ARG A 19 -19.14 16.35 4.04
CA ARG A 19 -19.02 15.11 3.27
C ARG A 19 -17.57 14.69 3.11
N ILE A 20 -17.29 13.41 3.32
CA ILE A 20 -15.99 12.79 3.09
C ILE A 20 -16.15 11.73 2.02
N VAL A 21 -15.38 11.84 0.93
CA VAL A 21 -15.22 10.74 -0.04
C VAL A 21 -13.93 9.99 0.30
N CYS A 22 -14.05 8.68 0.44
CA CYS A 22 -12.93 7.77 0.70
C CYS A 22 -12.65 6.93 -0.54
N ASP A 23 -11.39 6.77 -0.93
CA ASP A 23 -10.88 5.81 -1.92
C ASP A 23 -11.72 5.67 -3.22
N PRO A 24 -12.00 6.76 -3.97
CA PRO A 24 -12.85 6.68 -5.16
C PRO A 24 -12.10 6.00 -6.33
N TRP A 25 -12.51 4.78 -6.70
CA TRP A 25 -11.94 4.01 -7.80
C TRP A 25 -12.98 3.60 -8.86
N PHE A 26 -12.76 3.97 -10.13
CA PHE A 26 -13.72 3.76 -11.23
C PHE A 26 -13.09 3.29 -12.54
N THR A 27 -11.78 3.48 -12.71
CA THR A 27 -11.04 3.17 -13.94
C THR A 27 -10.33 1.83 -13.80
N PRO A 28 -10.37 0.91 -14.78
CA PRO A 28 -9.64 -0.36 -14.69
C PRO A 28 -8.17 -0.18 -14.30
N ALA A 29 -7.75 -0.85 -13.23
CA ALA A 29 -6.43 -0.72 -12.63
C ALA A 29 -5.45 -1.81 -13.13
N TYR A 30 -4.16 -1.61 -12.88
CA TYR A 30 -3.12 -2.62 -13.05
C TYR A 30 -3.09 -3.24 -14.47
N PHE A 31 -2.91 -2.39 -15.48
CA PHE A 31 -2.96 -2.81 -16.90
C PHE A 31 -4.31 -3.45 -17.29
N GLY A 32 -5.41 -2.89 -16.80
CA GLY A 32 -6.77 -3.37 -17.07
C GLY A 32 -7.08 -4.74 -16.45
N SER A 33 -6.33 -5.12 -15.42
CA SER A 33 -6.51 -6.41 -14.74
C SER A 33 -7.69 -6.38 -13.76
N TRP A 34 -7.77 -5.32 -12.95
CA TRP A 34 -8.79 -5.21 -11.91
C TRP A 34 -9.82 -4.17 -12.32
N VAL A 35 -11.09 -4.48 -12.05
CA VAL A 35 -12.23 -3.59 -12.23
C VAL A 35 -13.04 -3.59 -10.93
N PRO A 36 -13.64 -2.45 -10.52
CA PRO A 36 -14.47 -2.40 -9.32
C PRO A 36 -15.56 -3.47 -9.33
N PHE A 37 -15.76 -4.15 -8.19
CA PHE A 37 -16.82 -5.12 -8.04
C PHE A 37 -17.60 -4.90 -6.73
N PRO A 38 -18.94 -4.89 -6.78
CA PRO A 38 -19.78 -4.83 -7.99
C PRO A 38 -19.59 -3.54 -8.80
N ASP A 39 -20.06 -3.56 -10.04
CA ASP A 39 -20.06 -2.43 -10.98
C ASP A 39 -20.53 -1.12 -10.32
N ASN A 40 -19.74 -0.07 -10.46
CA ASN A 40 -20.00 1.27 -9.95
C ASN A 40 -20.14 2.35 -11.02
N THR A 41 -20.26 1.99 -12.29
CA THR A 41 -20.45 2.93 -13.40
C THR A 41 -21.74 3.74 -13.29
N GLY A 42 -22.73 3.25 -12.55
CA GLY A 42 -23.99 3.95 -12.28
C GLY A 42 -23.94 5.02 -11.18
N ILE A 43 -22.82 5.15 -10.45
CA ILE A 43 -22.67 6.18 -9.40
C ILE A 43 -22.38 7.53 -10.06
N ASP A 44 -23.14 8.57 -9.69
CA ASP A 44 -22.96 9.91 -10.23
C ASP A 44 -21.65 10.56 -9.72
N PRO A 45 -20.66 10.83 -10.59
CA PRO A 45 -19.41 11.45 -10.17
C PRO A 45 -19.58 12.87 -9.64
N GLN A 46 -20.66 13.59 -10.00
CA GLN A 46 -20.89 14.96 -9.50
C GLN A 46 -21.24 14.98 -8.01
N LEU A 47 -21.94 13.96 -7.53
CA LEU A 47 -22.25 13.79 -6.10
C LEU A 47 -20.97 13.67 -5.27
N LEU A 48 -19.98 12.96 -5.80
CA LEU A 48 -18.70 12.70 -5.13
C LEU A 48 -17.73 13.88 -5.29
N GLY A 49 -17.65 14.45 -6.49
CA GLY A 49 -16.68 15.47 -6.85
C GLY A 49 -16.82 16.81 -6.11
N SER A 50 -17.94 17.01 -5.41
CA SER A 50 -18.26 18.21 -4.63
C SER A 50 -18.12 18.03 -3.12
N ALA A 51 -17.53 16.92 -2.66
CA ALA A 51 -17.30 16.67 -1.24
C ALA A 51 -16.30 17.66 -0.61
N ASP A 52 -16.51 17.96 0.67
CA ASP A 52 -15.66 18.86 1.46
C ASP A 52 -14.28 18.26 1.71
N TYR A 53 -14.24 16.94 1.94
CA TYR A 53 -13.03 16.20 2.24
C TYR A 53 -12.80 15.00 1.30
N LEU A 54 -11.53 14.76 0.99
CA LEU A 54 -11.04 13.55 0.33
C LEU A 54 -10.12 12.79 1.28
N TYR A 55 -10.37 11.51 1.46
CA TYR A 55 -9.46 10.58 2.10
C TYR A 55 -9.02 9.52 1.08
N VAL A 56 -7.70 9.35 0.94
CA VAL A 56 -7.11 8.26 0.17
C VAL A 56 -6.24 7.48 1.14
N SER A 57 -6.57 6.21 1.37
CA SER A 57 -5.91 5.39 2.37
C SER A 57 -4.44 5.13 2.00
N HIS A 58 -4.15 4.86 0.73
CA HIS A 58 -2.80 4.66 0.18
C HIS A 58 -2.79 4.65 -1.36
N LEU A 59 -1.61 4.46 -1.96
CA LEU A 59 -1.37 4.62 -3.40
C LEU A 59 -1.70 3.40 -4.28
N HIS A 60 -2.25 2.32 -3.72
CA HIS A 60 -2.72 1.24 -4.58
C HIS A 60 -3.84 1.73 -5.51
N ARG A 61 -3.81 1.33 -6.78
CA ARG A 61 -4.72 1.87 -7.82
C ARG A 61 -6.18 1.52 -7.61
N ASP A 62 -6.48 0.49 -6.82
CA ASP A 62 -7.85 0.16 -6.40
C ASP A 62 -8.37 1.05 -5.25
N HIS A 63 -7.54 1.97 -4.75
CA HIS A 63 -7.89 3.01 -3.77
C HIS A 63 -7.61 4.43 -4.30
N PHE A 64 -6.57 4.57 -5.11
CA PHE A 64 -6.10 5.81 -5.72
C PHE A 64 -6.24 5.76 -7.25
N ASP A 65 -7.36 6.27 -7.76
CA ASP A 65 -7.61 6.43 -9.19
C ASP A 65 -7.23 7.84 -9.67
N PRO A 66 -6.00 8.05 -10.21
CA PRO A 66 -5.56 9.38 -10.62
C PRO A 66 -6.40 9.94 -11.76
N ASP A 67 -6.94 9.09 -12.65
CA ASP A 67 -7.67 9.54 -13.83
C ASP A 67 -9.08 9.98 -13.46
N TRP A 68 -9.74 9.28 -12.55
CA TRP A 68 -11.02 9.72 -12.01
C TRP A 68 -10.85 10.97 -11.15
N LEU A 69 -9.88 11.00 -10.23
CA LEU A 69 -9.61 12.16 -9.38
C LEU A 69 -9.31 13.41 -10.21
N ARG A 70 -8.52 13.30 -11.29
CA ARG A 70 -8.21 14.44 -12.17
C ARG A 70 -9.45 15.01 -12.85
N ARG A 71 -10.36 14.15 -13.30
CA ARG A 71 -11.54 14.52 -14.09
C ARG A 71 -12.70 15.03 -13.25
N HIS A 72 -12.93 14.43 -12.08
CA HIS A 72 -14.21 14.56 -11.38
C HIS A 72 -14.11 15.21 -10.01
N MET A 73 -12.98 15.05 -9.29
CA MET A 73 -12.84 15.61 -7.95
C MET A 73 -12.44 17.09 -7.98
N SER A 74 -13.20 17.95 -7.28
CA SER A 74 -12.85 19.36 -7.10
C SER A 74 -11.45 19.52 -6.51
N LYS A 75 -10.70 20.49 -7.02
CA LYS A 75 -9.36 20.84 -6.51
C LYS A 75 -9.39 21.75 -5.30
N ASP A 76 -10.58 22.23 -4.93
CA ASP A 76 -10.84 22.97 -3.69
C ASP A 76 -11.18 22.03 -2.52
N THR A 77 -11.41 20.73 -2.78
CA THR A 77 -11.63 19.71 -1.74
C THR A 77 -10.40 19.59 -0.84
N THR A 78 -10.61 19.49 0.48
CA THR A 78 -9.53 19.36 1.47
C THR A 78 -9.14 17.89 1.65
N VAL A 79 -7.87 17.56 1.43
CA VAL A 79 -7.37 16.20 1.60
C VAL A 79 -7.07 15.93 3.08
N LEU A 80 -7.60 14.84 3.62
CA LEU A 80 -7.21 14.28 4.91
C LEU A 80 -5.99 13.38 4.69
N LEU A 81 -4.79 13.91 4.96
CA LEU A 81 -3.54 13.27 4.56
C LEU A 81 -2.98 12.38 5.69
N PRO A 82 -2.80 11.07 5.46
CA PRO A 82 -2.12 10.18 6.40
C PRO A 82 -0.67 10.61 6.67
N ASP A 83 -0.21 10.35 7.88
CA ASP A 83 1.17 10.62 8.34
C ASP A 83 2.14 9.53 7.85
N PHE A 84 2.28 9.42 6.53
CA PHE A 84 3.21 8.46 5.92
C PHE A 84 4.66 8.93 6.00
N PRO A 85 5.61 8.00 6.12
CA PRO A 85 7.02 8.35 6.22
C PRO A 85 7.51 9.01 4.94
N VAL A 86 7.09 8.50 3.78
CA VAL A 86 7.45 9.02 2.45
C VAL A 86 6.36 9.95 1.90
N PRO A 87 6.72 11.03 1.18
CA PRO A 87 5.76 12.04 0.71
C PRO A 87 4.94 11.61 -0.51
N ASP A 88 5.17 10.41 -1.06
CA ASP A 88 4.63 9.95 -2.34
C ASP A 88 3.12 10.18 -2.53
N LEU A 89 2.30 9.94 -1.49
CA LEU A 89 0.85 10.17 -1.58
C LEU A 89 0.53 11.67 -1.72
N ARG A 90 1.24 12.50 -0.96
CA ARG A 90 1.09 13.95 -1.04
C ARG A 90 1.52 14.44 -2.41
N ASP A 91 2.70 14.04 -2.86
CA ASP A 91 3.25 14.44 -4.17
C ASP A 91 2.30 14.03 -5.31
N ALA A 92 1.78 12.80 -5.26
CA ALA A 92 0.82 12.31 -6.25
C ALA A 92 -0.49 13.12 -6.26
N LEU A 93 -0.97 13.59 -5.10
CA LEU A 93 -2.17 14.44 -5.01
C LEU A 93 -1.88 15.89 -5.43
N GLU A 94 -0.73 16.45 -5.07
CA GLU A 94 -0.31 17.78 -5.52
C GLU A 94 -0.12 17.82 -7.05
N ASP A 95 0.43 16.77 -7.66
CA ASP A 95 0.55 16.59 -9.11
C ASP A 95 -0.81 16.53 -9.83
N LEU A 96 -1.86 16.08 -9.13
CA LEU A 96 -3.25 16.13 -9.61
C LEU A 96 -3.90 17.51 -9.42
N GLY A 97 -3.22 18.44 -8.74
CA GLY A 97 -3.64 19.83 -8.55
C GLY A 97 -4.37 20.10 -7.24
N PHE A 98 -4.40 19.17 -6.28
CA PHE A 98 -4.94 19.42 -4.94
C PHE A 98 -4.03 20.39 -4.16
N LYS A 99 -4.63 21.30 -3.39
CA LYS A 99 -3.91 22.41 -2.74
C LYS A 99 -4.16 22.53 -1.24
N HIS A 100 -5.20 21.88 -0.75
CA HIS A 100 -5.66 22.00 0.64
C HIS A 100 -5.49 20.65 1.32
N PHE A 101 -4.69 20.63 2.39
CA PHE A 101 -4.36 19.41 3.12
C PHE A 101 -4.52 19.64 4.61
N VAL A 102 -5.20 18.72 5.27
CA VAL A 102 -5.09 18.50 6.72
C VAL A 102 -4.02 17.45 6.92
N GLN A 103 -2.83 17.89 7.33
CA GLN A 103 -1.76 16.98 7.74
C GLN A 103 -2.14 16.37 9.09
N THR A 104 -2.42 15.07 9.10
CA THR A 104 -2.67 14.34 10.35
C THR A 104 -1.36 13.88 10.99
N ARG A 105 -1.45 13.39 12.23
CA ARG A 105 -0.38 12.68 12.93
C ARG A 105 -0.84 11.28 13.24
N ASN A 106 0.04 10.29 13.05
CA ASN A 106 -0.31 8.89 13.22
C ASN A 106 -0.92 8.64 14.61
N ASN A 107 -2.10 8.02 14.65
CA ASN A 107 -2.81 7.66 15.88
C ASN A 107 -3.15 8.84 16.81
N GLN A 108 -3.19 10.08 16.30
CA GLN A 108 -3.61 11.25 17.05
C GLN A 108 -4.95 11.79 16.52
N VAL A 109 -5.81 12.21 17.43
CA VAL A 109 -7.07 12.86 17.08
C VAL A 109 -6.78 14.22 16.48
N THR A 110 -7.35 14.47 15.30
CA THR A 110 -7.39 15.77 14.64
C THR A 110 -8.81 16.30 14.71
N GLU A 111 -8.97 17.48 15.31
CA GLU A 111 -10.23 18.19 15.41
C GLU A 111 -10.42 19.05 14.15
N LEU A 112 -11.56 18.90 13.49
CA LEU A 112 -12.04 19.72 12.38
C LEU A 112 -13.33 20.43 12.81
N ASP A 113 -13.89 21.29 11.96
CA ASP A 113 -15.15 21.96 12.28
C ASP A 113 -16.31 20.96 12.33
N GLY A 114 -16.69 20.53 13.54
CA GLY A 114 -17.76 19.56 13.78
C GLY A 114 -17.40 18.09 13.53
N LEU A 115 -16.14 17.75 13.24
CA LEU A 115 -15.66 16.38 13.09
C LEU A 115 -14.42 16.13 13.93
N ARG A 116 -14.31 14.92 14.48
CA ARG A 116 -13.04 14.38 14.96
C ARG A 116 -12.61 13.26 14.04
N ILE A 117 -11.36 13.27 13.63
CA ILE A 117 -10.78 12.17 12.84
C ILE A 117 -9.54 11.63 13.54
N LEU A 118 -9.24 10.36 13.31
CA LEU A 118 -7.98 9.74 13.68
C LEU A 118 -7.56 8.84 12.52
N ILE A 119 -6.36 9.06 11.98
CA ILE A 119 -5.79 8.23 10.93
C ILE A 119 -4.70 7.34 11.54
N ASN A 120 -4.85 6.03 11.39
CA ASN A 120 -3.81 5.05 11.71
C ASN A 120 -2.97 4.80 10.46
N ALA A 121 -1.76 5.35 10.41
CA ALA A 121 -0.82 5.15 9.31
C ALA A 121 0.15 4.01 9.65
N LEU A 122 0.16 2.97 8.80
CA LEU A 122 1.05 1.83 8.89
C LEU A 122 2.32 2.12 8.10
N VAL A 123 3.45 2.04 8.82
CA VAL A 123 4.75 2.51 8.31
C VAL A 123 5.77 1.38 8.15
N SER A 124 5.42 0.15 8.51
CA SER A 124 6.30 -1.00 8.29
C SER A 124 6.40 -1.29 6.78
N PRO A 125 7.61 -1.58 6.26
CA PRO A 125 7.78 -2.04 4.88
C PRO A 125 6.95 -3.28 4.52
N THR A 126 6.54 -4.06 5.52
CA THR A 126 5.71 -5.25 5.34
C THR A 126 4.23 -4.95 5.14
N ASP A 127 3.76 -3.77 5.55
CA ASP A 127 2.33 -3.49 5.70
C ASP A 127 1.68 -2.90 4.44
N GLY A 128 2.48 -2.43 3.48
CA GLY A 128 1.98 -1.79 2.26
C GLY A 128 3.13 -1.23 1.42
N PRO A 129 2.87 -0.44 0.37
CA PRO A 129 3.86 0.32 -0.38
C PRO A 129 4.43 1.47 0.47
N LEU A 130 5.13 1.15 1.55
CA LEU A 130 5.60 2.10 2.58
C LEU A 130 4.49 3.00 3.16
N GLY A 131 3.25 2.53 3.11
CA GLY A 131 2.08 3.22 3.64
C GLY A 131 0.79 2.42 3.37
N ASP A 132 -0.01 2.24 4.41
CA ASP A 132 -1.42 1.82 4.38
C ASP A 132 -2.12 2.51 5.56
N SER A 133 -3.40 2.87 5.48
CA SER A 133 -4.05 3.57 6.58
C SER A 133 -5.55 3.33 6.75
N GLY A 134 -6.00 3.41 8.00
CA GLY A 134 -7.40 3.41 8.39
C GLY A 134 -7.85 4.76 8.94
N LEU A 135 -9.11 5.14 8.68
CA LEU A 135 -9.72 6.39 9.12
C LEU A 135 -10.85 6.13 10.12
N ALA A 136 -10.70 6.63 11.34
CA ALA A 136 -11.80 6.76 12.30
C ALA A 136 -12.43 8.15 12.21
N VAL A 137 -13.76 8.22 12.25
CA VAL A 137 -14.54 9.47 12.15
C VAL A 137 -15.58 9.52 13.26
N ASP A 138 -15.69 10.66 13.93
CA ASP A 138 -16.74 11.00 14.89
C ASP A 138 -17.40 12.32 14.48
N ASP A 139 -18.71 12.31 14.22
CA ASP A 139 -19.49 13.52 13.90
C ASP A 139 -20.17 14.17 15.11
N GLY A 140 -19.81 13.72 16.31
CA GLY A 140 -20.43 14.11 17.58
C GLY A 140 -21.61 13.23 17.98
N SER A 141 -22.21 12.49 17.04
CA SER A 141 -23.32 11.57 17.30
C SER A 141 -22.95 10.12 17.02
N VAL A 142 -22.23 9.88 15.92
CA VAL A 142 -21.90 8.57 15.39
C VAL A 142 -20.40 8.49 15.17
N ARG A 143 -19.86 7.32 15.53
CA ARG A 143 -18.46 6.95 15.39
C ARG A 143 -18.32 5.74 14.48
N ILE A 144 -17.45 5.83 13.49
CA ILE A 144 -17.12 4.71 12.62
C ILE A 144 -15.61 4.52 12.53
N TYR A 145 -15.21 3.30 12.19
CA TYR A 145 -13.85 3.01 11.74
C TYR A 145 -13.88 2.45 10.33
N ASN A 146 -13.41 3.24 9.37
CA ASN A 146 -13.02 2.77 8.06
C ASN A 146 -11.62 2.17 8.13
N GLN A 147 -11.53 0.88 8.49
CA GLN A 147 -10.26 0.16 8.54
C GLN A 147 -9.68 -0.01 7.14
N ASN A 148 -10.53 -0.14 6.13
CA ASN A 148 -10.10 -0.50 4.79
C ASN A 148 -9.28 -1.81 4.80
N ASP A 149 -8.18 -1.89 4.06
CA ASP A 149 -7.26 -3.02 3.99
C ASP A 149 -6.09 -2.94 4.99
N SER A 150 -6.05 -1.85 5.77
CA SER A 150 -5.08 -1.64 6.84
C SER A 150 -5.12 -2.75 7.89
N ARG A 151 -3.93 -3.08 8.39
CA ARG A 151 -3.69 -4.16 9.37
C ARG A 151 -3.04 -3.62 10.64
N PRO A 152 -3.72 -2.74 11.39
CA PRO A 152 -3.22 -2.21 12.64
C PRO A 152 -2.83 -3.32 13.61
N VAL A 153 -1.61 -3.22 14.15
CA VAL A 153 -1.11 -4.09 15.22
C VAL A 153 -1.48 -3.54 16.59
N GLU A 154 -1.59 -2.21 16.71
CA GLU A 154 -1.94 -1.51 17.95
C GLU A 154 -3.41 -1.08 17.93
N ALA A 155 -4.24 -1.72 18.75
CA ALA A 155 -5.66 -1.40 18.87
C ALA A 155 -5.93 -0.11 19.66
N GLY A 156 -5.04 0.23 20.59
CA GLY A 156 -5.28 1.19 21.66
C GLY A 156 -5.78 2.56 21.21
N PRO A 157 -5.15 3.21 20.21
CA PRO A 157 -5.61 4.51 19.73
C PRO A 157 -7.04 4.50 19.18
N ILE A 158 -7.41 3.47 18.40
CA ILE A 158 -8.76 3.31 17.85
C ILE A 158 -9.76 2.99 18.95
N GLU A 159 -9.41 2.13 19.91
CA GLU A 159 -10.27 1.83 21.06
C GLU A 159 -10.49 3.07 21.96
N GLN A 160 -9.48 3.92 22.12
CA GLN A 160 -9.55 5.18 22.87
C GLN A 160 -10.36 6.26 22.14
N PHE A 161 -10.52 6.16 20.83
CA PHE A 161 -11.39 7.04 20.04
C PHE A 161 -12.86 6.92 20.46
N GLY A 162 -13.25 5.75 20.98
CA GLY A 162 -14.52 5.49 21.64
C GLY A 162 -15.28 4.33 21.01
N PRO A 163 -16.44 3.93 21.61
CA PRO A 163 -17.27 2.88 21.05
C PRO A 163 -17.71 3.20 19.62
N LEU A 164 -17.56 2.22 18.74
CA LEU A 164 -17.85 2.33 17.31
C LEU A 164 -19.27 1.84 17.01
N HIS A 165 -19.99 2.62 16.20
CA HIS A 165 -21.29 2.23 15.65
C HIS A 165 -21.11 1.39 14.39
N GLY A 166 -20.12 1.72 13.55
CA GLY A 166 -19.81 1.02 12.30
C GLY A 166 -18.33 0.69 12.13
N HIS A 167 -18.04 -0.48 11.58
CA HIS A 167 -16.68 -0.90 11.21
C HIS A 167 -16.66 -1.44 9.78
N PHE A 168 -15.88 -0.78 8.92
CA PHE A 168 -15.72 -1.14 7.51
C PHE A 168 -14.35 -1.80 7.34
N LEU A 169 -14.30 -3.03 6.84
CA LEU A 169 -13.08 -3.82 6.81
C LEU A 169 -12.96 -4.75 5.60
N GLN A 170 -11.72 -4.96 5.15
CA GLN A 170 -11.38 -5.94 4.14
C GLN A 170 -11.48 -7.38 4.68
N TYR A 171 -12.12 -8.25 3.89
CA TYR A 171 -12.18 -9.70 4.12
C TYR A 171 -11.59 -10.53 2.97
N SER A 172 -11.56 -9.94 1.77
CA SER A 172 -11.02 -10.52 0.54
C SER A 172 -9.76 -9.75 0.17
N GLY A 173 -8.59 -10.40 0.24
CA GLY A 173 -7.32 -9.69 0.18
C GLY A 173 -6.86 -9.37 -1.24
N ALA A 174 -6.28 -8.18 -1.43
CA ALA A 174 -5.49 -7.83 -2.61
C ALA A 174 -4.21 -8.69 -2.70
N ILE A 175 -4.22 -9.76 -3.51
CA ILE A 175 -3.08 -10.69 -3.58
C ILE A 175 -3.03 -11.50 -4.89
N TRP A 176 -1.84 -11.67 -5.45
CA TRP A 176 -1.58 -12.57 -6.60
C TRP A 176 -1.30 -14.02 -6.19
N TYR A 177 -0.85 -14.25 -4.96
CA TYR A 177 -0.52 -15.58 -4.44
C TYR A 177 -1.78 -16.39 -4.11
N PRO A 178 -1.92 -17.63 -4.58
CA PRO A 178 -0.94 -18.46 -5.30
C PRO A 178 -1.12 -18.47 -6.83
N MET A 179 -2.02 -17.68 -7.38
CA MET A 179 -2.57 -17.82 -8.74
C MET A 179 -1.50 -17.69 -9.84
N VAL A 180 -0.55 -16.80 -9.65
CA VAL A 180 0.58 -16.57 -10.59
C VAL A 180 1.73 -17.55 -10.43
N TYR A 181 1.71 -18.43 -9.42
CA TYR A 181 2.81 -19.34 -9.16
C TYR A 181 2.69 -20.63 -9.98
N ASP A 182 3.83 -21.12 -10.48
CA ASP A 182 3.97 -22.40 -11.20
C ASP A 182 3.87 -23.64 -10.30
N PHE A 183 3.01 -23.58 -9.27
CA PHE A 183 2.79 -24.71 -8.38
C PHE A 183 1.98 -25.82 -9.06
N PRO A 184 2.26 -27.10 -8.70
CA PRO A 184 1.36 -28.19 -9.02
C PRO A 184 -0.06 -27.90 -8.51
N ASP A 185 -1.09 -28.28 -9.26
CA ASP A 185 -2.50 -27.92 -9.00
C ASP A 185 -2.92 -28.22 -7.56
N ARG A 186 -2.62 -29.43 -7.06
CA ARG A 186 -2.93 -29.82 -5.68
C ARG A 186 -2.29 -28.90 -4.63
N MET A 187 -1.07 -28.42 -4.88
CA MET A 187 -0.41 -27.47 -3.99
C MET A 187 -1.12 -26.13 -4.05
N ARG A 188 -1.40 -25.62 -5.25
CA ARG A 188 -2.14 -24.36 -5.49
C ARG A 188 -3.49 -24.35 -4.78
N GLU A 189 -4.28 -25.41 -4.94
CA GLU A 189 -5.56 -25.57 -4.24
C GLU A 189 -5.40 -25.54 -2.71
N THR A 190 -4.41 -26.26 -2.18
CA THR A 190 -4.16 -26.35 -0.74
C THR A 190 -3.80 -24.99 -0.14
N VAL A 191 -2.91 -24.25 -0.81
CA VAL A 191 -2.50 -22.92 -0.34
C VAL A 191 -3.58 -21.87 -0.59
N GLY A 192 -4.38 -22.02 -1.66
CA GLY A 192 -5.57 -21.22 -1.95
C GLY A 192 -6.62 -21.31 -0.85
N ARG A 193 -7.06 -22.54 -0.51
CA ARG A 193 -7.99 -22.80 0.61
C ARG A 193 -7.49 -22.18 1.92
N ARG A 194 -6.20 -22.36 2.23
CA ARG A 194 -5.58 -21.79 3.43
C ARG A 194 -5.61 -20.25 3.40
N LYS A 195 -5.29 -19.64 2.26
CA LYS A 195 -5.23 -18.18 2.11
C LYS A 195 -6.62 -17.57 2.25
N ARG A 196 -7.64 -18.11 1.57
CA ARG A 196 -9.06 -17.71 1.69
C ARG A 196 -9.51 -17.71 3.14
N ARG A 197 -9.36 -18.87 3.81
CA ARG A 197 -9.76 -19.02 5.22
C ARG A 197 -9.01 -18.08 6.16
N ASN A 198 -7.70 -17.90 5.96
CA ASN A 198 -6.91 -17.01 6.80
C ASN A 198 -7.31 -15.53 6.62
N GLY A 199 -7.70 -15.11 5.41
CA GLY A 199 -8.22 -13.76 5.15
C GLY A 199 -9.50 -13.49 5.93
N MET A 200 -10.49 -14.38 5.79
CA MET A 200 -11.78 -14.27 6.50
C MET A 200 -11.62 -14.36 8.02
N ALA A 201 -10.79 -15.29 8.52
CA ALA A 201 -10.53 -15.41 9.95
C ALA A 201 -9.83 -14.16 10.53
N ARG A 202 -8.96 -13.51 9.75
CA ARG A 202 -8.33 -12.24 10.16
C ARG A 202 -9.33 -11.10 10.24
N ALA A 203 -10.25 -10.99 9.28
CA ALA A 203 -11.32 -9.99 9.33
C ALA A 203 -12.20 -10.16 10.57
N LEU A 204 -12.59 -11.40 10.89
CA LEU A 204 -13.31 -11.71 12.12
C LEU A 204 -12.53 -11.29 13.38
N LYS A 205 -11.21 -11.46 13.42
CA LYS A 205 -10.37 -11.03 14.56
C LYS A 205 -10.41 -9.52 14.75
N TYR A 206 -10.41 -8.73 13.67
CA TYR A 206 -10.57 -7.28 13.79
C TYR A 206 -11.96 -6.88 14.28
N MET A 207 -13.02 -7.56 13.84
CA MET A 207 -14.37 -7.34 14.39
C MET A 207 -14.44 -7.65 15.89
N GLU A 208 -13.77 -8.72 16.34
CA GLU A 208 -13.68 -9.10 17.76
C GLU A 208 -12.88 -8.10 18.61
N GLN A 209 -11.85 -7.51 18.02
CA GLN A 209 -10.99 -6.51 18.62
C GLN A 209 -11.75 -5.19 18.81
N TYR A 210 -12.31 -4.64 17.75
CA TYR A 210 -12.92 -3.31 17.77
C TYR A 210 -14.37 -3.28 18.24
N ARG A 211 -15.07 -4.41 18.18
CA ARG A 211 -16.42 -4.60 18.78
C ARG A 211 -17.42 -3.51 18.39
N ALA A 212 -17.39 -3.09 17.14
CA ALA A 212 -18.37 -2.15 16.63
C ALA A 212 -19.78 -2.75 16.70
N ALA A 213 -20.79 -1.90 16.89
CA ALA A 213 -22.19 -2.33 16.91
C ALA A 213 -22.56 -3.03 15.59
N HIS A 214 -22.07 -2.50 14.46
CA HIS A 214 -22.27 -3.05 13.13
C HIS A 214 -20.98 -3.16 12.33
N ALA A 215 -20.89 -4.21 11.50
CA ALA A 215 -19.77 -4.42 10.59
C ALA A 215 -20.24 -4.45 9.13
N PHE A 216 -19.40 -3.89 8.24
CA PHE A 216 -19.67 -3.75 6.82
C PHE A 216 -18.47 -4.28 6.03
N PRO A 217 -18.53 -5.53 5.55
CA PRO A 217 -17.46 -6.10 4.73
C PRO A 217 -17.37 -5.38 3.37
N PHE A 218 -16.19 -4.88 3.01
CA PHE A 218 -15.93 -4.17 1.75
C PHE A 218 -14.45 -4.31 1.34
N ALA A 219 -13.95 -3.48 0.40
CA ALA A 219 -12.54 -3.44 -0.02
C ALA A 219 -12.02 -4.77 -0.62
N GLY A 220 -12.87 -5.41 -1.42
CA GLY A 220 -12.57 -6.61 -2.17
C GLY A 220 -13.76 -7.55 -2.30
N PRO A 221 -13.70 -8.55 -3.20
CA PRO A 221 -12.66 -8.68 -4.23
C PRO A 221 -12.90 -7.70 -5.39
N PRO A 222 -11.87 -7.39 -6.20
CA PRO A 222 -12.08 -6.84 -7.54
C PRO A 222 -12.70 -7.90 -8.46
N CYS A 223 -13.14 -7.51 -9.66
CA CYS A 223 -13.39 -8.47 -10.74
C CYS A 223 -12.34 -8.37 -11.85
N PHE A 224 -12.12 -9.49 -12.54
CA PHE A 224 -11.15 -9.63 -13.64
C PHE A 224 -11.91 -9.77 -14.95
N LEU A 225 -11.97 -8.71 -15.75
CA LEU A 225 -12.81 -8.71 -16.96
C LEU A 225 -12.02 -8.98 -18.25
N ASP A 226 -10.70 -8.84 -18.24
CA ASP A 226 -9.85 -9.23 -19.36
C ASP A 226 -9.91 -10.75 -19.62
N ASP A 227 -9.92 -11.18 -20.88
CA ASP A 227 -9.96 -12.60 -21.27
C ASP A 227 -8.84 -13.44 -20.63
N ASP A 228 -7.64 -12.87 -20.53
CA ASP A 228 -6.46 -13.57 -20.01
C ASP A 228 -6.59 -13.88 -18.51
N LEU A 229 -7.43 -13.11 -17.80
CA LEU A 229 -7.56 -13.13 -16.34
C LEU A 229 -8.95 -13.51 -15.84
N PHE A 230 -9.94 -13.67 -16.73
CA PHE A 230 -11.34 -13.93 -16.35
C PHE A 230 -11.51 -15.17 -15.46
N HIS A 231 -10.63 -16.16 -15.62
CA HIS A 231 -10.59 -17.39 -14.83
C HIS A 231 -10.24 -17.17 -13.34
N LEU A 232 -9.76 -15.98 -12.95
CA LEU A 232 -9.43 -15.65 -11.56
C LEU A 232 -10.68 -15.28 -10.73
N ASN A 233 -11.80 -14.94 -11.38
CA ASN A 233 -13.04 -14.66 -10.67
C ASN A 233 -13.58 -15.91 -9.96
N ASP A 234 -14.07 -15.74 -8.72
CA ASP A 234 -14.75 -16.80 -8.00
C ASP A 234 -16.21 -16.93 -8.49
N LEU A 235 -16.43 -17.66 -9.59
CA LEU A 235 -17.74 -17.82 -10.22
C LEU A 235 -18.66 -18.77 -9.42
N ASP A 236 -18.08 -19.84 -8.88
CA ASP A 236 -18.82 -20.97 -8.32
C ASP A 236 -18.64 -21.13 -6.80
N ARG A 237 -18.11 -20.10 -6.12
CA ARG A 237 -17.77 -20.11 -4.69
C ARG A 237 -16.75 -21.20 -4.35
N ASP A 238 -15.75 -21.36 -5.20
CA ASP A 238 -14.70 -22.36 -5.01
C ASP A 238 -13.87 -22.00 -3.75
N GLU A 239 -13.86 -22.91 -2.77
CA GLU A 239 -13.05 -22.78 -1.56
C GLU A 239 -11.54 -22.61 -1.85
N THR A 240 -11.07 -23.01 -3.03
CA THR A 240 -9.67 -22.84 -3.44
C THR A 240 -9.35 -21.46 -4.01
N ASN A 241 -10.36 -20.70 -4.44
CA ASN A 241 -10.20 -19.33 -4.91
C ASN A 241 -9.94 -18.39 -3.72
N VAL A 242 -8.95 -17.51 -3.86
CA VAL A 242 -8.52 -16.59 -2.79
C VAL A 242 -9.34 -15.30 -2.71
N PHE A 243 -10.29 -15.11 -3.62
CA PHE A 243 -11.14 -13.93 -3.74
C PHE A 243 -12.60 -14.24 -3.37
N PRO A 244 -12.91 -14.59 -2.10
CA PRO A 244 -14.30 -14.70 -1.68
C PRO A 244 -15.01 -13.35 -1.82
N ASP A 245 -16.31 -13.36 -2.06
CA ASP A 245 -17.16 -12.17 -2.10
C ASP A 245 -17.92 -11.93 -0.78
N GLN A 246 -18.72 -10.87 -0.72
CA GLN A 246 -19.41 -10.45 0.51
C GLN A 246 -20.39 -11.53 0.97
N PHE A 247 -21.03 -12.23 0.03
CA PHE A 247 -22.01 -13.27 0.33
C PHE A 247 -21.34 -14.45 1.04
N VAL A 248 -20.22 -14.94 0.51
CA VAL A 248 -19.42 -16.00 1.14
C VAL A 248 -18.97 -15.58 2.54
N PHE A 249 -18.50 -14.34 2.69
CA PHE A 249 -18.00 -13.89 3.99
C PHE A 249 -19.10 -13.72 5.03
N LEU A 250 -20.29 -13.25 4.64
CA LEU A 250 -21.45 -13.17 5.53
C LEU A 250 -21.94 -14.55 5.96
N GLU A 251 -21.94 -15.53 5.05
CA GLU A 251 -22.22 -16.93 5.38
C GLU A 251 -21.21 -17.46 6.41
N TYR A 252 -19.91 -17.22 6.18
CA TYR A 252 -18.85 -17.56 7.14
C TYR A 252 -19.09 -16.90 8.50
N LEU A 253 -19.46 -15.62 8.56
CA LEU A 253 -19.75 -14.92 9.81
C LEU A 253 -20.96 -15.50 10.55
N ALA A 254 -22.02 -15.85 9.82
CA ALA A 254 -23.20 -16.49 10.40
C ALA A 254 -22.85 -17.85 11.02
N GLU A 255 -21.99 -18.65 10.39
CA GLU A 255 -21.47 -19.91 10.95
C GLU A 255 -20.66 -19.70 12.24
N GLN A 256 -20.01 -18.53 12.39
CA GLN A 256 -19.31 -18.15 13.63
C GLN A 256 -20.25 -17.50 14.68
N GLY A 257 -21.56 -17.45 14.43
CA GLY A 257 -22.55 -16.84 15.33
C GLY A 257 -22.47 -15.33 15.39
N ARG A 258 -22.03 -14.67 14.30
CA ARG A 258 -22.04 -13.21 14.16
C ARG A 258 -23.24 -12.78 13.31
N ASP A 259 -24.11 -11.98 13.89
CA ASP A 259 -25.35 -11.48 13.29
C ASP A 259 -25.37 -9.96 13.07
N ASN A 260 -24.29 -9.27 13.44
CA ASN A 260 -24.17 -7.81 13.35
C ASN A 260 -23.43 -7.29 12.11
N ALA A 261 -23.19 -8.17 11.13
CA ALA A 261 -22.58 -7.82 9.84
C ALA A 261 -23.64 -7.70 8.74
N HIS A 262 -23.48 -6.71 7.86
CA HIS A 262 -24.46 -6.37 6.84
C HIS A 262 -23.89 -6.50 5.43
N LEU A 263 -24.73 -6.92 4.49
CA LEU A 263 -24.39 -6.86 3.06
C LEU A 263 -24.19 -5.39 2.66
N PHE A 264 -23.07 -5.09 2.00
CA PHE A 264 -22.68 -3.73 1.65
C PHE A 264 -22.10 -3.72 0.22
N LEU A 265 -23.01 -3.69 -0.75
CA LEU A 265 -22.70 -3.68 -2.17
C LEU A 265 -22.61 -2.25 -2.68
N THR A 266 -22.07 -2.05 -3.88
CA THR A 266 -22.11 -0.75 -4.55
C THR A 266 -23.55 -0.21 -4.60
N GLY A 267 -23.75 1.03 -4.15
CA GLY A 267 -25.07 1.67 -4.08
C GLY A 267 -25.85 1.40 -2.78
N THR A 268 -25.42 0.45 -1.93
CA THR A 268 -26.00 0.28 -0.59
C THR A 268 -25.81 1.56 0.22
N THR A 269 -26.88 2.01 0.88
CA THR A 269 -26.83 3.11 1.84
C THR A 269 -27.11 2.61 3.26
N VAL A 270 -26.38 3.14 4.23
CA VAL A 270 -26.51 2.84 5.65
C VAL A 270 -26.74 4.14 6.40
N GLU A 271 -27.76 4.17 7.26
CA GLU A 271 -27.96 5.23 8.24
C GLU A 271 -27.67 4.69 9.64
N LEU A 272 -26.66 5.26 10.29
CA LEU A 272 -26.30 4.97 11.67
C LEU A 272 -26.78 6.11 12.58
N THR A 273 -27.30 5.75 13.76
CA THR A 273 -27.83 6.67 14.77
C THR A 273 -27.09 6.54 16.11
N GLU A 274 -27.14 7.60 16.92
CA GLU A 274 -26.44 7.70 18.21
C GLU A 274 -26.83 6.61 19.22
N ASP A 275 -28.06 6.10 19.13
CA ASP A 275 -28.57 5.01 19.98
C ASP A 275 -28.12 3.61 19.51
N GLY A 276 -27.27 3.53 18.50
CA GLY A 276 -26.79 2.27 17.93
C GLY A 276 -27.74 1.66 16.90
N GLY A 277 -28.73 2.42 16.41
CA GLY A 277 -29.57 2.00 15.31
C GLY A 277 -28.81 1.94 13.98
N CYS A 278 -29.20 0.99 13.13
CA CYS A 278 -28.68 0.83 11.78
C CYS A 278 -29.81 0.50 10.82
N ALA A 279 -30.07 1.40 9.87
CA ALA A 279 -30.98 1.17 8.77
C ALA A 279 -30.16 0.96 7.48
N VAL A 280 -30.29 -0.21 6.88
CA VAL A 280 -29.60 -0.56 5.62
C VAL A 280 -30.62 -0.53 4.49
N GLU A 281 -30.40 0.36 3.52
CA GLU A 281 -31.14 0.43 2.26
C GLU A 281 -30.30 -0.22 1.17
N GLN A 282 -30.80 -1.33 0.62
CA GLN A 282 -30.11 -2.09 -0.41
C GLN A 282 -30.51 -1.67 -1.83
N ILE A 283 -29.63 -2.00 -2.77
CA ILE A 283 -29.98 -2.04 -4.19
C ILE A 283 -31.13 -3.06 -4.44
N PRO A 284 -31.84 -2.98 -5.58
CA PRO A 284 -32.97 -3.87 -5.85
C PRO A 284 -32.61 -5.36 -5.71
N ASP A 285 -33.49 -6.16 -5.10
CA ASP A 285 -33.28 -7.61 -4.89
C ASP A 285 -32.95 -8.38 -6.17
N SER A 286 -33.50 -7.94 -7.32
CA SER A 286 -33.20 -8.53 -8.62
C SER A 286 -31.73 -8.34 -9.03
N GLU A 287 -31.12 -7.22 -8.65
CA GLU A 287 -29.72 -6.94 -8.93
C GLU A 287 -28.81 -7.71 -7.97
N ILE A 288 -29.19 -7.81 -6.69
CA ILE A 288 -28.50 -8.66 -5.71
C ILE A 288 -28.49 -10.11 -6.20
N ALA A 289 -29.63 -10.63 -6.65
CA ALA A 289 -29.74 -11.97 -7.19
C ALA A 289 -28.86 -12.15 -8.45
N ARG A 290 -28.78 -11.13 -9.33
CA ARG A 290 -27.91 -11.18 -10.51
C ARG A 290 -26.43 -11.30 -10.13
N ILE A 291 -25.97 -10.52 -9.16
CA ILE A 291 -24.57 -10.54 -8.68
C ILE A 291 -24.26 -11.87 -7.95
N ARG A 292 -25.21 -12.35 -7.13
CA ARG A 292 -25.02 -13.51 -6.25
C ARG A 292 -25.19 -14.85 -6.98
N ASP A 293 -26.27 -14.98 -7.75
CA ASP A 293 -26.80 -16.26 -8.24
C ASP A 293 -26.52 -16.48 -9.74
N ASP A 294 -26.37 -15.40 -10.53
CA ASP A 294 -26.05 -15.46 -11.98
C ASP A 294 -24.75 -14.69 -12.29
N ARG A 295 -23.74 -14.90 -11.44
CA ARG A 295 -22.48 -14.14 -11.43
C ARG A 295 -21.76 -14.16 -12.76
N GLN A 296 -21.76 -15.30 -13.44
CA GLN A 296 -21.08 -15.42 -14.73
C GLN A 296 -21.73 -14.51 -15.78
N ALA A 297 -23.07 -14.52 -15.89
CA ALA A 297 -23.75 -13.64 -16.83
C ALA A 297 -23.60 -12.17 -16.45
N TYR A 298 -23.65 -11.85 -15.14
CA TYR A 298 -23.36 -10.51 -14.62
C TYR A 298 -21.99 -10.00 -15.09
N LEU A 299 -20.92 -10.77 -14.84
CA LEU A 299 -19.55 -10.39 -15.21
C LEU A 299 -19.34 -10.34 -16.72
N LEU A 300 -19.99 -11.21 -17.50
CA LEU A 300 -19.91 -11.15 -18.96
C LEU A 300 -20.61 -9.90 -19.53
N SER A 301 -21.75 -9.50 -18.95
CA SER A 301 -22.41 -8.24 -19.30
C SER A 301 -21.52 -7.05 -18.97
N TYR A 302 -20.95 -7.03 -17.77
CA TYR A 302 -20.09 -5.94 -17.33
C TYR A 302 -18.80 -5.86 -18.15
N LYS A 303 -18.20 -7.01 -18.47
CA LYS A 303 -17.07 -7.12 -19.39
C LYS A 303 -17.36 -6.44 -20.73
N ALA A 304 -18.53 -6.69 -21.32
CA ALA A 304 -18.87 -6.11 -22.63
C ALA A 304 -18.85 -4.57 -22.61
N GLU A 305 -19.17 -3.95 -21.48
CA GLU A 305 -19.18 -2.49 -21.31
C GLU A 305 -17.78 -1.93 -21.06
N VAL A 306 -16.95 -2.65 -20.29
CA VAL A 306 -15.61 -2.19 -19.87
C VAL A 306 -14.49 -2.58 -20.84
N GLN A 307 -14.70 -3.60 -21.68
CA GLN A 307 -13.70 -4.13 -22.61
C GLN A 307 -13.02 -3.05 -23.47
N PRO A 308 -13.74 -2.05 -24.05
CA PRO A 308 -13.08 -1.00 -24.84
C PRO A 308 -12.01 -0.23 -24.06
N VAL A 309 -12.22 0.00 -22.75
CA VAL A 309 -11.26 0.69 -21.88
C VAL A 309 -10.06 -0.19 -21.59
N ILE A 310 -10.27 -1.49 -21.35
CA ILE A 310 -9.19 -2.47 -21.16
C ILE A 310 -8.33 -2.57 -22.43
N ASP A 311 -8.96 -2.62 -23.60
CA ASP A 311 -8.27 -2.69 -24.89
C ASP A 311 -7.43 -1.43 -25.13
N GLU A 312 -7.94 -0.24 -24.79
CA GLU A 312 -7.19 1.02 -24.86
C GLU A 312 -5.96 0.99 -23.95
N ILE A 313 -6.10 0.54 -22.70
CA ILE A 313 -4.98 0.40 -21.75
C ILE A 313 -3.91 -0.54 -22.31
N LYS A 314 -4.30 -1.69 -22.89
CA LYS A 314 -3.36 -2.65 -23.48
C LYS A 314 -2.69 -2.09 -24.73
N ALA A 315 -3.45 -1.38 -25.58
CA ALA A 315 -2.94 -0.78 -26.80
C ALA A 315 -1.96 0.37 -26.54
N ALA A 316 -2.06 1.03 -25.39
CA ALA A 316 -1.14 2.10 -24.96
C ALA A 316 0.21 1.58 -24.45
N LEU A 317 0.38 0.26 -24.27
CA LEU A 317 1.64 -0.31 -23.82
C LEU A 317 2.75 -0.14 -24.88
N PRO A 318 4.02 0.08 -24.48
CA PRO A 318 5.13 0.18 -25.40
C PRO A 318 5.28 -1.03 -26.31
N THR A 319 5.47 -0.79 -27.61
CA THR A 319 5.71 -1.82 -28.63
C THR A 319 7.16 -1.86 -29.11
N ASP A 320 7.93 -0.80 -28.83
CA ASP A 320 9.35 -0.73 -29.14
C ASP A 320 10.20 -1.46 -28.07
N ARG A 321 11.43 -1.83 -28.46
CA ARG A 321 12.40 -2.54 -27.60
C ARG A 321 13.51 -1.57 -27.19
N SER A 322 13.69 -1.37 -25.89
CA SER A 322 14.78 -0.56 -25.34
C SER A 322 15.89 -1.42 -24.72
N ASP A 323 17.02 -0.81 -24.37
CA ASP A 323 18.10 -1.47 -23.60
C ASP A 323 17.66 -1.58 -22.13
N LEU A 324 16.92 -2.65 -21.82
CA LEU A 324 16.38 -2.86 -20.47
C LEU A 324 17.48 -3.09 -19.45
N VAL A 325 18.51 -3.89 -19.79
CA VAL A 325 19.65 -4.14 -18.90
C VAL A 325 20.40 -2.85 -18.60
N GLY A 326 20.74 -2.05 -19.62
CA GLY A 326 21.44 -0.77 -19.43
C GLY A 326 20.63 0.22 -18.58
N GLN A 327 19.32 0.31 -18.79
CA GLN A 327 18.45 1.20 -18.00
C GLN A 327 18.30 0.73 -16.55
N LEU A 328 18.09 -0.57 -16.31
CA LEU A 328 18.02 -1.14 -14.96
C LEU A 328 19.35 -1.00 -14.23
N LYS A 329 20.49 -1.18 -14.91
CA LYS A 329 21.82 -0.88 -14.36
C LYS A 329 21.95 0.59 -13.95
N ALA A 330 21.49 1.52 -14.77
CA ALA A 330 21.61 2.94 -14.48
C ALA A 330 20.68 3.41 -13.35
N TRP A 331 19.50 2.78 -13.20
CA TRP A 331 18.47 3.22 -12.26
C TRP A 331 18.40 2.38 -10.97
N VAL A 332 18.39 1.05 -11.08
CA VAL A 332 18.11 0.13 -9.96
C VAL A 332 19.39 -0.41 -9.31
N GLN A 333 20.46 -0.67 -10.07
CA GLN A 333 21.70 -1.20 -9.49
C GLN A 333 22.29 -0.31 -8.38
N PRO A 334 22.30 1.04 -8.48
CA PRO A 334 22.78 1.89 -7.39
C PRO A 334 22.01 1.71 -6.08
N LEU A 335 20.74 1.29 -6.14
CA LEU A 335 19.95 0.96 -4.95
C LEU A 335 20.48 -0.34 -4.33
N ILE A 336 20.65 -1.40 -5.13
CA ILE A 336 21.18 -2.71 -4.69
C ILE A 336 22.58 -2.57 -4.08
N GLU A 337 23.46 -1.76 -4.69
CA GLU A 337 24.82 -1.52 -4.21
C GLU A 337 24.85 -1.03 -2.75
N THR A 338 23.80 -0.33 -2.32
CA THR A 338 23.73 0.31 -1.00
C THR A 338 22.71 -0.31 -0.04
N ALA A 339 21.95 -1.31 -0.48
CA ALA A 339 20.90 -1.96 0.30
C ALA A 339 21.42 -3.19 1.06
N GLU A 340 22.24 -2.97 2.08
CA GLU A 340 22.93 -4.02 2.83
C GLU A 340 21.98 -5.06 3.45
N HIS A 341 20.97 -4.61 4.20
CA HIS A 341 20.00 -5.46 4.88
C HIS A 341 19.09 -6.16 3.88
N THR A 342 18.64 -5.46 2.84
CA THR A 342 17.80 -6.04 1.79
C THR A 342 18.54 -7.12 1.01
N CYS A 343 19.80 -6.89 0.61
CA CYS A 343 20.63 -7.89 -0.03
C CYS A 343 20.87 -9.11 0.89
N ALA A 344 21.16 -8.87 2.17
CA ALA A 344 21.38 -9.93 3.15
C ALA A 344 20.10 -10.75 3.43
N GLY A 345 18.93 -10.12 3.48
CA GLY A 345 17.64 -10.78 3.68
C GLY A 345 17.17 -11.55 2.44
N LEU A 346 17.44 -11.03 1.24
CA LEU A 346 17.14 -11.73 0.00
C LEU A 346 18.05 -12.94 -0.20
N ASN A 347 19.36 -12.76 0.03
CA ASN A 347 20.41 -13.78 -0.01
C ASN A 347 20.28 -14.73 -1.21
N GLY A 348 20.32 -14.16 -2.42
CA GLY A 348 20.17 -14.94 -3.64
C GLY A 348 20.04 -14.09 -4.88
N ARG A 349 19.57 -14.72 -5.96
CA ARG A 349 19.38 -14.09 -7.27
C ARG A 349 17.94 -14.21 -7.72
N ILE A 350 17.48 -13.18 -8.41
CA ILE A 350 16.19 -13.15 -9.10
C ILE A 350 16.46 -13.20 -10.60
N LEU A 351 15.84 -14.16 -11.29
CA LEU A 351 15.76 -14.19 -12.74
C LEU A 351 14.49 -13.47 -13.19
N LEU A 352 14.64 -12.42 -13.98
CA LEU A 352 13.55 -11.77 -14.70
C LEU A 352 13.58 -12.24 -16.16
N GLU A 353 12.58 -13.02 -16.56
CA GLU A 353 12.35 -13.43 -17.94
C GLU A 353 11.38 -12.46 -18.62
N VAL A 354 11.92 -11.61 -19.48
CA VAL A 354 11.15 -10.63 -20.24
C VAL A 354 10.67 -11.28 -21.53
N ALA A 355 9.43 -11.76 -21.50
CA ALA A 355 8.82 -12.53 -22.58
C ALA A 355 8.54 -11.67 -23.80
N ALA A 356 9.07 -12.05 -24.96
CA ALA A 356 8.80 -11.37 -26.21
C ALA A 356 7.35 -11.60 -26.68
N VAL A 357 6.72 -10.57 -27.25
CA VAL A 357 5.35 -10.62 -27.79
C VAL A 357 5.31 -10.53 -29.33
N ASP A 358 6.48 -10.34 -29.95
CA ASP A 358 6.72 -10.08 -31.37
C ASP A 358 7.41 -11.27 -32.08
N GLY A 359 7.49 -12.43 -31.41
CA GLY A 359 8.17 -13.63 -31.91
C GLY A 359 9.70 -13.58 -31.84
N ALA A 360 10.29 -12.52 -31.27
CA ALA A 360 11.71 -12.49 -30.96
C ALA A 360 12.06 -13.41 -29.78
N ALA A 361 13.36 -13.53 -29.48
CA ALA A 361 13.78 -14.23 -28.27
C ALA A 361 13.42 -13.41 -27.01
N ASP A 362 13.11 -14.15 -25.95
CA ASP A 362 12.98 -13.60 -24.60
C ASP A 362 14.30 -12.98 -24.15
N GLU A 363 14.22 -11.90 -23.39
CA GLU A 363 15.38 -11.27 -22.77
C GLU A 363 15.47 -11.71 -21.31
N LEU A 364 16.62 -12.24 -20.90
CA LEU A 364 16.83 -12.81 -19.58
C LEU A 364 17.76 -11.91 -18.77
N ILE A 365 17.28 -11.40 -17.64
CA ILE A 365 17.99 -10.44 -16.80
C ILE A 365 18.13 -11.01 -15.40
N VAL A 366 19.33 -10.95 -14.82
CA VAL A 366 19.58 -11.38 -13.43
C VAL A 366 19.76 -10.17 -12.53
N PHE A 367 19.04 -10.15 -11.42
CA PHE A 367 19.30 -9.27 -10.28
C PHE A 367 20.08 -10.08 -9.25
N ASP A 368 21.37 -9.79 -9.13
CA ASP A 368 22.29 -10.51 -8.26
C ASP A 368 22.54 -9.72 -6.97
N PHE A 369 21.88 -10.14 -5.88
CA PHE A 369 22.02 -9.50 -4.58
C PHE A 369 23.24 -9.98 -3.80
N LEU A 370 23.93 -11.02 -4.27
CA LEU A 370 25.19 -11.49 -3.68
C LEU A 370 26.36 -10.62 -4.16
N ASP A 371 26.40 -10.36 -5.46
CA ASP A 371 27.43 -9.51 -6.09
C ASP A 371 26.97 -8.05 -6.29
N ARG A 372 25.74 -7.71 -5.87
CA ARG A 372 25.10 -6.40 -5.97
C ARG A 372 25.12 -5.78 -7.38
N ARG A 373 24.70 -6.56 -8.39
CA ARG A 373 24.71 -6.16 -9.80
C ARG A 373 23.46 -6.61 -10.54
N ILE A 374 23.18 -5.97 -11.67
CA ILE A 374 22.14 -6.38 -12.62
C ILE A 374 22.82 -6.67 -13.94
N ASP A 375 22.64 -7.84 -14.53
CA ASP A 375 23.34 -8.24 -15.76
C ASP A 375 22.44 -9.08 -16.68
N PRO A 376 22.82 -9.28 -17.97
CA PRO A 376 22.22 -10.34 -18.77
C PRO A 376 22.47 -11.69 -18.10
N TYR A 377 21.44 -12.52 -18.03
CA TYR A 377 21.55 -13.85 -17.42
C TYR A 377 22.56 -14.73 -18.18
N ALA A 378 23.53 -15.29 -17.45
CA ALA A 378 24.62 -16.11 -17.98
C ALA A 378 24.64 -17.54 -17.42
N GLY A 379 23.53 -18.00 -16.82
CA GLY A 379 23.39 -19.36 -16.28
C GLY A 379 23.54 -19.44 -14.76
N GLU A 380 23.39 -18.33 -14.06
CA GLU A 380 23.48 -18.25 -12.61
C GLU A 380 22.39 -19.07 -11.90
N GLU A 381 22.70 -19.66 -10.76
CA GLU A 381 21.64 -20.27 -9.96
C GLU A 381 20.73 -19.19 -9.36
N CYS A 382 19.47 -19.18 -9.81
CA CYS A 382 18.44 -18.29 -9.30
C CYS A 382 17.51 -18.99 -8.31
N ARG A 383 17.17 -18.27 -7.24
CA ARG A 383 16.22 -18.72 -6.21
C ARG A 383 14.80 -18.31 -6.53
N TYR A 384 14.64 -17.17 -7.20
CA TYR A 384 13.37 -16.60 -7.59
C TYR A 384 13.34 -16.38 -9.09
N ARG A 385 12.18 -16.54 -9.70
CA ARG A 385 11.95 -16.32 -11.11
C ARG A 385 10.65 -15.56 -11.30
N PHE A 386 10.67 -14.53 -12.15
CA PHE A 386 9.49 -13.84 -12.62
C PHE A 386 9.50 -13.85 -14.15
N ARG A 387 8.40 -14.25 -14.77
CA ARG A 387 8.21 -14.17 -16.23
C ARG A 387 7.11 -13.16 -16.53
N VAL A 388 7.43 -12.16 -17.35
CA VAL A 388 6.57 -10.99 -17.58
C VAL A 388 6.61 -10.61 -19.06
N ALA A 389 5.47 -10.25 -19.63
CA ALA A 389 5.41 -9.75 -21.01
C ALA A 389 6.23 -8.46 -21.17
N ARG A 390 7.06 -8.39 -22.23
CA ARG A 390 7.98 -7.26 -22.48
C ARG A 390 7.31 -5.88 -22.42
N PRO A 391 6.14 -5.63 -23.02
CA PRO A 391 5.49 -4.31 -22.96
C PRO A 391 5.27 -3.78 -21.54
N LEU A 392 5.01 -4.67 -20.57
CA LEU A 392 4.85 -4.30 -19.17
C LEU A 392 6.17 -3.86 -18.54
N ILE A 393 7.26 -4.60 -18.78
CA ILE A 393 8.60 -4.23 -18.29
C ILE A 393 9.10 -2.94 -18.95
N GLU A 394 8.87 -2.78 -20.25
CA GLU A 394 9.18 -1.54 -20.97
C GLU A 394 8.41 -0.35 -20.37
N HIS A 395 7.12 -0.53 -20.04
CA HIS A 395 6.31 0.51 -19.38
C HIS A 395 6.90 0.91 -18.02
N LEU A 396 7.18 -0.07 -17.15
CA LEU A 396 7.73 0.15 -15.81
C LEU A 396 9.10 0.84 -15.84
N VAL A 397 10.02 0.36 -16.70
CA VAL A 397 11.39 0.91 -16.80
C VAL A 397 11.37 2.31 -17.42
N ARG A 398 10.57 2.53 -18.47
CA ARG A 398 10.46 3.84 -19.14
C ARG A 398 9.93 4.93 -18.20
N ARG A 399 8.99 4.57 -17.32
CA ARG A 399 8.40 5.49 -16.34
C ARG A 399 9.19 5.57 -15.04
N ARG A 400 10.22 4.73 -14.86
CA ARG A 400 10.93 4.54 -13.59
C ARG A 400 9.95 4.28 -12.44
N GLU A 401 9.00 3.38 -12.68
CA GLU A 401 7.97 3.03 -11.72
C GLU A 401 8.63 2.51 -10.43
N GLN A 402 8.40 3.22 -9.32
CA GLN A 402 9.13 2.98 -8.08
C GLN A 402 8.56 1.79 -7.31
N ASP A 403 7.32 1.40 -7.63
CA ASP A 403 6.60 0.32 -6.98
C ASP A 403 6.03 -0.69 -7.98
N TRP A 404 6.82 -1.71 -8.28
CA TRP A 404 6.39 -2.79 -9.16
C TRP A 404 5.39 -3.72 -8.47
N VAL A 405 5.31 -3.72 -7.14
CA VAL A 405 4.29 -4.50 -6.45
C VAL A 405 2.92 -3.89 -6.72
N ASN A 406 2.82 -2.57 -6.59
CA ASN A 406 1.61 -1.82 -6.90
C ASN A 406 1.21 -2.00 -8.37
N GLU A 407 2.08 -1.69 -9.33
CA GLU A 407 1.67 -1.69 -10.74
C GLU A 407 1.67 -3.08 -11.40
N LEU A 408 2.72 -3.88 -11.22
CA LEU A 408 2.89 -5.16 -11.90
C LEU A 408 2.37 -6.34 -11.10
N PHE A 409 2.68 -6.48 -9.80
CA PHE A 409 2.35 -7.72 -9.10
C PHE A 409 0.86 -7.82 -8.77
N LEU A 410 0.20 -6.70 -8.44
CA LEU A 410 -1.25 -6.68 -8.30
C LEU A 410 -1.98 -6.93 -9.63
N SER A 411 -1.35 -6.64 -10.79
CA SER A 411 -1.96 -6.94 -12.09
C SER A 411 -2.20 -8.43 -12.36
N CYS A 412 -1.55 -9.34 -11.61
CA CYS A 412 -1.55 -10.78 -11.90
C CYS A 412 -1.08 -11.14 -13.34
N ARG A 413 -0.50 -10.20 -14.12
CA ARG A 413 -0.02 -10.42 -15.50
C ARG A 413 1.43 -10.90 -15.55
N PHE A 414 1.76 -11.86 -14.68
CA PHE A 414 3.09 -12.46 -14.61
C PHE A 414 3.01 -13.89 -14.10
N GLU A 415 4.07 -14.65 -14.31
CA GLU A 415 4.28 -15.95 -13.68
C GLU A 415 5.45 -15.87 -12.71
N ALA A 416 5.38 -16.64 -11.62
CA ALA A 416 6.41 -16.67 -10.61
C ALA A 416 6.79 -18.09 -10.21
N SER A 417 8.07 -18.30 -9.88
CA SER A 417 8.54 -19.50 -9.22
C SER A 417 9.58 -19.17 -8.15
N ARG A 418 9.73 -20.07 -7.17
CA ARG A 418 10.72 -19.89 -6.10
C ARG A 418 11.22 -21.22 -5.54
N LYS A 419 12.48 -21.22 -5.10
CA LYS A 419 13.07 -22.26 -4.26
C LYS A 419 12.97 -21.88 -2.78
N GLY A 420 12.29 -22.71 -2.00
CA GLY A 420 12.16 -22.55 -0.55
C GLY A 420 10.95 -21.70 -0.11
N PRO A 421 10.97 -21.21 1.15
CA PRO A 421 9.84 -20.49 1.72
C PRO A 421 9.65 -19.09 1.13
N TYR A 422 8.55 -18.44 1.54
CA TYR A 422 8.32 -17.02 1.29
C TYR A 422 9.48 -16.18 1.85
N ASN A 423 9.85 -15.14 1.10
CA ASN A 423 10.85 -14.17 1.48
C ASN A 423 10.28 -12.78 1.18
N GLU A 424 9.96 -12.04 2.23
CA GLU A 424 9.41 -10.68 2.17
C GLU A 424 10.34 -9.69 1.50
N TYR A 425 11.67 -9.85 1.63
CA TYR A 425 12.66 -8.92 1.09
C TYR A 425 12.60 -8.80 -0.43
N VAL A 426 12.17 -9.87 -1.14
CA VAL A 426 11.94 -9.82 -2.59
C VAL A 426 10.87 -8.79 -2.95
N TYR A 427 9.78 -8.77 -2.19
CA TYR A 427 8.65 -7.88 -2.43
C TYR A 427 8.93 -6.47 -1.92
N THR A 428 9.58 -6.35 -0.76
CA THR A 428 10.03 -5.05 -0.25
C THR A 428 10.96 -4.37 -1.26
N PHE A 429 11.90 -5.11 -1.86
CA PHE A 429 12.78 -4.57 -2.89
C PHE A 429 11.99 -3.99 -4.08
N PHE A 430 11.05 -4.75 -4.64
CA PHE A 430 10.24 -4.29 -5.78
C PHE A 430 9.23 -3.18 -5.43
N LYS A 431 8.95 -2.93 -4.14
CA LYS A 431 8.22 -1.74 -3.68
C LYS A 431 9.08 -0.49 -3.58
N CYS A 432 10.41 -0.63 -3.55
CA CYS A 432 11.32 0.42 -3.10
C CYS A 432 12.38 0.76 -4.15
N LEU A 433 11.97 0.96 -5.41
CA LEU A 433 12.86 1.25 -6.53
C LEU A 433 13.19 2.76 -6.66
N SER A 434 13.34 3.44 -5.53
CA SER A 434 13.84 4.81 -5.42
C SER A 434 14.77 4.94 -4.22
N VAL A 435 15.57 6.01 -4.21
CA VAL A 435 16.57 6.24 -3.17
C VAL A 435 15.87 6.47 -1.83
N GLU A 436 14.81 7.26 -1.82
CA GLU A 436 14.02 7.64 -0.66
C GLU A 436 13.40 6.40 -0.01
N ARG A 437 12.72 5.56 -0.81
CA ARG A 437 12.08 4.32 -0.35
C ARG A 437 13.09 3.29 0.15
N MET A 438 14.15 3.05 -0.62
CA MET A 438 15.19 2.08 -0.23
C MET A 438 15.88 2.50 1.07
N THR A 439 16.20 3.79 1.19
CA THR A 439 16.84 4.35 2.38
C THR A 439 15.97 4.16 3.63
N TYR A 440 14.66 4.41 3.51
CA TYR A 440 13.72 4.19 4.60
C TYR A 440 13.69 2.73 5.07
N VAL A 441 13.60 1.79 4.11
CA VAL A 441 13.57 0.35 4.39
C VAL A 441 14.83 -0.13 5.08
N GLU A 442 16.01 0.28 4.59
CA GLU A 442 17.29 -0.12 5.17
C GLU A 442 17.42 0.36 6.61
N GLY A 443 17.06 1.61 6.89
CA GLY A 443 17.07 2.13 8.24
C GLY A 443 16.03 1.48 9.15
N TYR A 444 14.87 1.09 8.62
CA TYR A 444 13.87 0.30 9.36
C TYR A 444 14.42 -1.08 9.75
N TYR A 445 15.10 -1.77 8.82
CA TYR A 445 15.73 -3.07 9.09
C TYR A 445 16.89 -2.96 10.09
N ALA A 446 17.67 -1.89 10.04
CA ALA A 446 18.72 -1.62 11.02
C ALA A 446 18.14 -1.51 12.45
N GLU A 447 17.08 -0.71 12.64
CA GLU A 447 16.45 -0.51 13.95
C GLU A 447 15.80 -1.79 14.51
N THR A 448 15.07 -2.52 13.66
CA THR A 448 14.38 -3.76 14.08
C THR A 448 15.32 -4.91 14.44
N SER A 449 16.57 -4.87 13.97
CA SER A 449 17.60 -5.84 14.35
C SER A 449 18.07 -5.70 15.81
N GLY A 450 17.62 -4.67 16.53
CA GLY A 450 17.95 -4.44 17.95
C GLY A 450 19.38 -3.96 18.18
N VAL A 451 20.09 -3.60 17.12
CA VAL A 451 21.41 -2.98 17.19
C VAL A 451 21.18 -1.47 17.35
N GLU A 452 21.57 -0.91 18.50
CA GLU A 452 21.65 0.54 18.63
C GLU A 452 22.75 1.06 17.69
N ASP A 453 22.34 1.50 16.51
CA ASP A 453 23.24 1.96 15.46
C ASP A 453 23.47 3.48 15.58
N TYR A 454 24.66 3.84 16.04
CA TYR A 454 25.07 5.22 16.25
C TYR A 454 26.20 5.61 15.30
N ALA A 455 26.33 6.90 15.06
CA ALA A 455 27.43 7.50 14.32
C ALA A 455 28.07 8.61 15.16
N ARG A 456 29.33 8.94 14.86
CA ARG A 456 30.08 10.00 15.52
C ARG A 456 30.19 11.23 14.63
N VAL A 457 29.97 12.41 15.19
CA VAL A 457 30.05 13.69 14.47
C VAL A 457 30.40 14.84 15.43
N ASP A 458 31.42 15.64 15.11
CA ASP A 458 31.82 16.85 15.86
C ASP A 458 31.85 16.71 17.40
N GLY A 459 32.37 15.59 17.91
CA GLY A 459 32.44 15.33 19.35
C GLY A 459 31.12 14.83 19.99
N TYR A 460 30.12 14.50 19.19
CA TYR A 460 28.85 13.89 19.58
C TYR A 460 28.74 12.47 19.04
N VAL A 461 27.96 11.65 19.77
CA VAL A 461 27.37 10.41 19.30
C VAL A 461 25.91 10.69 19.01
N VAL A 462 25.49 10.38 17.79
CA VAL A 462 24.12 10.54 17.32
C VAL A 462 23.57 9.20 16.83
N GLN A 463 22.26 9.00 16.85
CA GLN A 463 21.68 7.88 16.09
C GLN A 463 22.11 7.99 14.63
N ARG A 464 22.51 6.87 14.01
CA ARG A 464 23.01 6.87 12.63
C ARG A 464 21.92 7.21 11.62
N HIS A 465 20.70 6.76 11.87
CA HIS A 465 19.57 6.94 10.96
C HIS A 465 18.76 8.17 11.35
N CYS A 466 18.52 9.06 10.38
CA CYS A 466 17.76 10.29 10.59
C CYS A 466 16.32 10.00 11.06
N PRO A 467 15.78 10.74 12.05
CA PRO A 467 14.40 10.58 12.52
C PRO A 467 13.33 10.99 11.49
N HIS A 468 13.74 11.51 10.31
CA HIS A 468 12.84 11.78 9.20
C HIS A 468 12.38 10.50 8.47
N LEU A 469 13.25 10.01 7.60
CA LEU A 469 13.03 8.89 6.70
C LEU A 469 14.13 7.83 6.83
N LYS A 470 14.69 7.73 8.05
CA LYS A 470 15.75 6.77 8.39
C LYS A 470 16.98 6.87 7.49
N ALA A 471 17.25 8.07 6.96
CA ALA A 471 18.43 8.33 6.14
C ALA A 471 19.73 8.05 6.89
N ASP A 472 20.65 7.27 6.30
CA ASP A 472 21.97 7.02 6.88
C ASP A 472 22.81 8.31 6.89
N LEU A 473 22.97 8.89 8.08
CA LEU A 473 23.66 10.16 8.28
C LEU A 473 25.17 10.03 8.07
N VAL A 474 25.75 8.83 8.11
CA VAL A 474 27.16 8.63 7.71
C VAL A 474 27.34 8.90 6.22
N ARG A 475 26.33 8.56 5.42
CA ARG A 475 26.36 8.73 3.97
C ARG A 475 25.85 10.09 3.51
N PHE A 476 24.79 10.59 4.13
CA PHE A 476 24.05 11.78 3.68
C PHE A 476 24.16 12.97 4.64
N GLY A 477 24.80 12.80 5.79
CA GLY A 477 24.94 13.87 6.79
C GLY A 477 26.18 14.72 6.56
N THR A 478 26.06 16.03 6.79
CA THR A 478 27.21 16.90 7.04
C THR A 478 26.98 17.80 8.25
N VAL A 479 28.05 18.22 8.91
CA VAL A 479 27.97 19.13 10.06
C VAL A 479 28.61 20.47 9.74
N ARG A 480 27.94 21.55 10.14
CA ARG A 480 28.47 22.91 10.10
C ARG A 480 27.91 23.71 11.27
N ASP A 481 28.80 24.41 11.99
CA ASP A 481 28.43 25.33 13.08
C ASP A 481 27.52 24.68 14.14
N GLY A 482 27.77 23.41 14.49
CA GLY A 482 26.98 22.64 15.46
C GLY A 482 25.65 22.07 14.93
N VAL A 483 25.35 22.28 13.64
CA VAL A 483 24.14 21.80 12.97
C VAL A 483 24.46 20.62 12.06
N LEU A 484 23.82 19.49 12.27
CA LEU A 484 23.85 18.32 11.38
C LEU A 484 22.74 18.45 10.33
N THR A 485 23.11 18.48 9.06
CA THR A 485 22.19 18.53 7.91
C THR A 485 22.13 17.17 7.24
N CYS A 486 20.92 16.61 7.10
CA CYS A 486 20.67 15.45 6.26
C CYS A 486 20.40 15.90 4.81
N HIS A 487 21.36 15.68 3.91
CA HIS A 487 21.26 16.14 2.52
C HIS A 487 20.25 15.39 1.66
N LEU A 488 19.74 14.24 2.12
CA LEU A 488 18.73 13.51 1.36
C LEU A 488 17.39 14.26 1.33
N HIS A 489 17.02 14.91 2.43
CA HIS A 489 15.70 15.53 2.59
C HIS A 489 15.76 16.96 3.18
N GLY A 490 16.96 17.51 3.41
CA GLY A 490 17.18 18.88 3.88
C GLY A 490 16.90 19.13 5.36
N TRP A 491 16.82 18.08 6.20
CA TRP A 491 16.52 18.21 7.62
C TRP A 491 17.75 18.67 8.42
N GLU A 492 17.55 19.66 9.29
CA GLU A 492 18.62 20.26 10.10
C GLU A 492 18.38 20.00 11.59
N PHE A 493 19.43 19.56 12.29
CA PHE A 493 19.37 19.22 13.71
C PHE A 493 20.49 19.92 14.49
N ASP A 494 20.12 20.58 15.58
CA ASP A 494 21.08 21.10 16.55
C ASP A 494 21.70 19.92 17.34
N LEU A 495 23.02 19.74 17.24
CA LEU A 495 23.70 18.60 17.87
C LEU A 495 23.63 18.61 19.40
N ALA A 496 23.64 19.80 20.02
CA ALA A 496 23.66 19.93 21.47
C ALA A 496 22.34 19.47 22.12
N THR A 497 21.21 19.73 21.46
CA THR A 497 19.87 19.45 22.00
C THR A 497 19.15 18.30 21.29
N GLY A 498 19.60 17.94 20.08
CA GLY A 498 18.91 17.04 19.18
C GLY A 498 17.67 17.65 18.52
N ARG A 499 17.36 18.93 18.79
CA ARG A 499 16.17 19.59 18.25
C ARG A 499 16.27 19.72 16.74
N CYS A 500 15.20 19.37 16.04
CA CYS A 500 15.05 19.70 14.63
C CYS A 500 14.78 21.20 14.44
N LEU A 501 15.53 21.84 13.56
CA LEU A 501 15.46 23.30 13.33
C LEU A 501 14.39 23.69 12.32
N ASN A 502 13.93 22.75 11.50
CA ASN A 502 12.92 22.96 10.47
C ASN A 502 11.61 22.16 10.68
N SER A 503 11.44 21.49 11.82
CA SER A 503 10.13 21.06 12.35
C SER A 503 10.17 20.87 13.87
N ASP A 504 9.00 20.94 14.50
CA ASP A 504 8.84 20.80 15.95
C ASP A 504 8.54 19.35 16.41
N ASP A 505 8.31 18.41 15.49
CA ASP A 505 7.86 17.04 15.79
C ASP A 505 8.95 15.95 15.67
N ARG A 506 10.16 16.30 15.23
CA ARG A 506 11.27 15.36 15.07
C ARG A 506 12.43 15.72 16.00
N LYS A 507 13.06 14.69 16.55
CA LYS A 507 14.23 14.85 17.43
C LYS A 507 15.29 13.81 17.08
N LEU A 508 16.52 14.28 16.91
CA LEU A 508 17.69 13.43 16.79
C LEU A 508 18.16 13.02 18.19
N LEU A 509 18.34 11.73 18.45
CA LEU A 509 19.07 11.29 19.62
C LEU A 509 20.53 11.71 19.45
N SER A 510 20.99 12.60 20.34
CA SER A 510 22.35 13.13 20.35
C SER A 510 22.85 13.25 21.78
N ARG A 511 24.13 12.93 21.99
CA ARG A 511 24.85 13.16 23.24
C ARG A 511 26.33 13.45 22.97
N PRO A 512 27.01 14.19 23.85
CA PRO A 512 28.47 14.30 23.77
C PRO A 512 29.14 12.92 23.82
N CYS A 513 30.24 12.75 23.08
CA CYS A 513 31.10 11.59 23.21
C CYS A 513 31.62 11.48 24.65
N ARG A 514 31.63 10.26 25.19
CA ARG A 514 32.24 9.98 26.49
C ARG A 514 33.76 10.13 26.37
N GLN A 515 34.40 10.65 27.41
CA GLN A 515 35.85 10.84 27.47
C GLN A 515 36.48 9.88 28.48
N GLY A 516 37.61 9.28 28.14
CA GLY A 516 38.35 8.36 29.02
C GLY A 516 38.87 7.13 28.28
N GLU A 517 39.38 6.15 29.04
CA GLU A 517 39.87 4.84 28.55
C GLU A 517 38.91 3.69 28.92
N ASP A 518 37.69 4.00 29.35
CA ASP A 518 36.70 2.98 29.69
C ASP A 518 36.06 2.34 28.46
N ALA A 519 35.36 1.22 28.68
CA ALA A 519 34.73 0.44 27.61
C ALA A 519 33.70 1.27 26.81
N ASP A 520 33.05 2.23 27.47
CA ASP A 520 32.01 3.07 26.88
C ASP A 520 32.60 4.15 25.96
N ALA A 521 33.75 4.74 26.32
CA ALA A 521 34.50 5.65 25.44
C ALA A 521 35.15 4.92 24.25
N ALA A 522 35.61 3.68 24.45
CA ALA A 522 36.10 2.82 23.38
C ALA A 522 34.97 2.43 22.39
N GLN A 523 33.76 2.20 22.90
CA GLN A 523 32.57 1.96 22.07
C GLN A 523 32.22 3.20 21.24
N ASP A 524 32.21 4.39 21.85
CA ASP A 524 31.95 5.66 21.15
C ASP A 524 32.96 5.91 20.00
N ALA A 525 34.22 5.53 20.20
CA ALA A 525 35.27 5.65 19.19
C ALA A 525 35.15 4.65 18.04
N GLY A 526 34.42 3.54 18.25
CA GLY A 526 34.20 2.49 17.26
C GLY A 526 33.04 2.78 16.30
N TYR A 527 32.21 3.79 16.58
CA TYR A 527 31.10 4.16 15.68
C TYR A 527 31.60 4.79 14.37
N PRO A 528 30.89 4.55 13.25
CA PRO A 528 31.21 5.17 11.97
C PRO A 528 31.14 6.71 12.06
N GLN A 529 32.03 7.37 11.34
CA GLN A 529 32.19 8.82 11.38
C GLN A 529 31.36 9.49 10.28
N ILE A 530 30.49 10.44 10.64
CA ILE A 530 29.91 11.39 9.68
C ILE A 530 31.02 12.38 9.31
N THR A 531 31.38 12.42 8.03
CA THR A 531 32.45 13.31 7.55
C THR A 531 31.97 14.74 7.47
N ALA A 532 32.72 15.66 8.08
CA ALA A 532 32.59 17.09 7.78
C ALA A 532 32.89 17.32 6.29
N PRO A 533 32.21 18.26 5.62
CA PRO A 533 32.40 18.44 4.19
C PRO A 533 33.87 18.78 3.92
N THR A 534 34.51 18.03 3.02
CA THR A 534 35.68 18.53 2.30
C THR A 534 35.19 19.64 1.40
N LEU A 535 35.52 20.89 1.77
CA LEU A 535 35.38 22.04 0.90
C LEU A 535 36.19 21.79 -0.38
N ASP A 536 35.50 21.62 -1.51
CA ASP A 536 35.94 22.09 -2.81
C ASP A 536 34.81 22.92 -3.44
#